data_AF-A0A1R4LHA9-F1
#
_entry.id   AF-A0A1R4LHA9-F1
#
_cell.length_a   1.000
_cell.length_b   1.000
_cell.length_c   1.000
_cell.angle_alpha   90.00
_cell.angle_beta   90.00
_cell.angle_gamma   90.00
#
_symmetry.space_group_name_H-M   'P 1'
#
loop_
_entity.id
_entity.type
_entity.pdbx_description
1 polymer ?
#
loop_
_entity_poly.entity_id
_entity_poly.type
_entity_poly.pdbx_seq_one_letter_code
_entity_poly.pdbx_strand_id
1 'polypeptide(L)'
;MLKSWLSDDFAEKNDTKTKSLTMTRLIYQGLFNNLMNPKALLFFSMFLPQFTSSQIDVTSQILILGLLLSTTALIINILFSLVFSKLGSFINGKLSLGRHIDGILGLVFLGLATRLATSK
;
A
#
# COMPACT_ATOMS: atom_id res chain seq x y z
N MET A 1 -16.42 -26.53 -5.81
CA MET A 1 -15.53 -25.37 -6.07
C MET A 1 -16.30 -24.19 -6.69
N LEU A 2 -17.12 -24.38 -7.74
CA LEU A 2 -18.00 -23.31 -8.25
C LEU A 2 -19.22 -23.06 -7.34
N LYS A 3 -19.77 -24.11 -6.72
CA LYS A 3 -20.93 -23.99 -5.83
C LYS A 3 -20.62 -23.24 -4.53
N SER A 4 -19.39 -23.31 -4.03
CA SER A 4 -18.97 -22.54 -2.85
C SER A 4 -18.91 -21.04 -3.16
N TRP A 5 -18.61 -20.62 -4.40
CA TRP A 5 -18.66 -19.21 -4.81
C TRP A 5 -20.09 -18.65 -4.88
N LEU A 6 -21.08 -19.54 -4.97
CA LEU A 6 -22.50 -19.19 -5.12
C LEU A 6 -23.28 -19.24 -3.80
N SER A 7 -22.80 -20.00 -2.80
CA SER A 7 -23.40 -20.05 -1.47
C SER A 7 -22.84 -18.93 -0.60
N ASP A 8 -23.72 -18.23 0.12
CA ASP A 8 -23.38 -17.26 1.18
C ASP A 8 -22.50 -17.83 2.32
N ASP A 9 -22.01 -19.07 2.21
CA ASP A 9 -20.97 -19.66 3.07
C ASP A 9 -19.62 -18.91 3.02
N PHE A 10 -19.37 -18.05 2.02
CA PHE A 10 -18.23 -17.12 2.07
C PHE A 10 -18.52 -15.87 2.91
N ALA A 11 -19.77 -15.57 3.21
CA ALA A 11 -20.15 -14.43 4.05
C ALA A 11 -20.06 -14.75 5.54
N GLU A 12 -19.96 -16.03 5.94
CA GLU A 12 -20.03 -16.45 7.35
C GLU A 12 -18.80 -17.26 7.82
N LYS A 13 -17.57 -16.75 7.63
CA LYS A 13 -16.44 -17.08 8.54
C LYS A 13 -15.17 -16.24 8.43
N ASN A 14 -15.26 -14.97 8.05
CA ASN A 14 -14.17 -14.04 8.35
C ASN A 14 -14.37 -13.43 9.74
N ASP A 15 -14.46 -14.28 10.76
CA ASP A 15 -14.05 -13.91 12.10
C ASP A 15 -12.51 -13.88 12.11
N THR A 16 -11.94 -13.05 11.23
CA THR A 16 -10.59 -12.56 11.41
C THR A 16 -10.70 -11.74 12.67
N LYS A 17 -10.48 -12.39 13.82
CA LYS A 17 -9.99 -11.70 15.01
C LYS A 17 -8.81 -10.88 14.51
N THR A 18 -9.06 -9.63 14.13
CA THR A 18 -8.04 -8.64 13.86
C THR A 18 -7.33 -8.55 15.18
N LYS A 19 -6.25 -9.32 15.31
CA LYS A 19 -5.40 -9.32 16.50
C LYS A 19 -5.11 -7.85 16.70
N SER A 20 -5.67 -7.26 17.76
CA SER A 20 -5.49 -5.85 18.08
C SER A 20 -4.00 -5.67 18.32
N LEU A 21 -3.28 -5.34 17.25
CA LEU A 21 -1.86 -5.10 17.33
C LEU A 21 -1.73 -3.78 18.07
N THR A 22 -0.92 -3.78 19.12
CA THR A 22 -0.58 -2.55 19.82
C THR A 22 -0.06 -1.53 18.80
N MET A 23 -0.45 -0.27 18.92
CA MET A 23 -0.07 0.82 18.00
C MET A 23 1.43 0.81 17.67
N THR A 24 2.26 0.56 18.68
CA THR A 24 3.71 0.39 18.58
C THR A 24 4.12 -0.67 17.57
N ARG A 25 3.45 -1.83 17.55
CA ARG A 25 3.75 -2.93 16.62
C ARG A 25 3.39 -2.58 15.18
N LEU A 26 2.33 -1.81 14.95
CA LEU A 26 2.00 -1.31 13.62
C LEU A 26 3.07 -0.34 13.10
N ILE A 27 3.57 0.55 13.97
CA ILE A 27 4.68 1.46 13.64
C ILE A 27 5.93 0.67 13.26
N TYR A 28 6.34 -0.30 14.08
CA TYR A 28 7.51 -1.13 13.78
C TYR A 28 7.34 -1.95 12.51
N GLN A 29 6.16 -2.51 12.27
CA GLN A 29 5.90 -3.27 11.04
C GLN A 29 5.98 -2.36 9.80
N GLY A 30 5.42 -1.15 9.86
CA GLY A 30 5.54 -0.16 8.79
C GLY A 30 6.98 0.28 8.55
N LEU A 31 7.74 0.53 9.62
CA LEU A 31 9.15 0.90 9.55
C LEU A 31 9.98 -0.22 8.91
N PHE A 32 9.89 -1.45 9.41
CA PHE A 32 10.62 -2.58 8.86
C PHE A 32 10.23 -2.88 7.42
N ASN A 33 8.94 -2.80 7.08
CA ASN A 33 8.48 -2.98 5.70
C ASN A 33 9.08 -1.94 4.74
N ASN A 34 9.20 -0.69 5.19
CA ASN A 34 9.82 0.37 4.38
C ASN A 34 11.33 0.18 4.27
N LEU A 35 12.02 -0.16 5.37
CA LEU A 35 13.46 -0.44 5.38
C LEU A 35 13.84 -1.68 4.55
N MET A 36 13.00 -2.71 4.54
CA MET A 36 13.21 -3.90 3.73
C MET A 36 12.85 -3.70 2.25
N ASN A 37 12.36 -2.53 1.84
CA ASN A 37 12.06 -2.23 0.44
C ASN A 37 13.32 -1.68 -0.26
N PRO A 38 14.07 -2.52 -1.02
CA PRO A 38 15.31 -2.08 -1.65
C PRO A 38 15.09 -0.97 -2.67
N LYS A 39 13.89 -0.89 -3.27
CA LYS A 39 13.55 0.16 -4.23
C LYS A 39 13.51 1.53 -3.55
N ALA A 40 12.95 1.62 -2.34
CA ALA A 40 12.89 2.86 -1.58
C ALA A 40 14.31 3.29 -1.18
N LEU A 41 15.12 2.37 -0.66
CA LEU A 41 16.52 2.59 -0.31
C LEU A 41 17.35 3.10 -1.50
N LEU A 42 17.24 2.44 -2.66
CA LEU A 42 17.95 2.85 -3.88
C LEU A 42 17.50 4.22 -4.36
N PHE A 43 16.19 4.50 -4.33
CA PHE A 43 15.66 5.82 -4.66
C PHE A 43 16.28 6.89 -3.76
N PHE A 44 16.22 6.71 -2.44
CA PHE A 44 16.79 7.67 -1.49
C PHE A 44 18.31 7.84 -1.66
N SER A 45 19.05 6.74 -1.77
CA SER A 45 20.51 6.78 -1.93
C SER A 45 20.97 7.45 -3.22
N MET A 46 20.19 7.36 -4.30
CA MET A 46 20.55 7.99 -5.57
C MET A 46 19.99 9.40 -5.71
N PHE A 47 18.74 9.65 -5.31
CA PHE A 47 18.09 10.95 -5.52
C PHE A 47 18.43 11.99 -4.45
N LEU A 48 18.49 11.63 -3.16
CA LEU A 48 18.74 12.63 -2.11
C LEU A 48 20.09 13.36 -2.30
N PRO A 49 21.22 12.65 -2.54
CA PRO A 49 22.51 13.32 -2.73
C PRO A 49 22.58 14.16 -4.01
N GLN A 50 21.76 13.87 -5.03
CA GLN A 50 21.75 14.67 -6.26
C GLN A 50 21.24 16.10 -6.04
N PHE A 51 20.50 16.34 -4.95
CA PHE A 51 19.98 17.65 -4.59
C PHE A 51 20.83 18.37 -3.53
N THR A 52 21.97 17.79 -3.13
CA THR A 52 22.87 18.43 -2.15
C THR A 52 24.03 19.15 -2.85
N SER A 53 24.50 20.24 -2.23
CA SER A 53 25.71 20.94 -2.66
C SER A 53 26.85 20.73 -1.68
N SER A 54 28.09 20.72 -2.18
CA SER A 54 29.30 20.52 -1.35
C SER A 54 29.67 21.73 -0.47
N GLN A 55 28.89 22.82 -0.51
CA GLN A 55 29.19 24.08 0.18
C GLN A 55 28.70 24.07 1.64
N ILE A 56 27.71 23.25 1.97
CA ILE A 56 27.11 23.11 3.30
C ILE A 56 27.24 21.65 3.73
N ASP A 57 27.19 21.37 5.04
CA ASP A 57 27.18 20.00 5.55
C ASP A 57 26.08 19.14 4.89
N VAL A 58 26.51 18.09 4.21
CA VAL A 58 25.64 17.20 3.41
C VAL A 58 24.66 16.45 4.31
N THR A 59 25.05 16.14 5.55
CA THR A 59 24.19 15.42 6.51
C THR A 59 22.94 16.23 6.83
N SER A 60 23.12 17.51 7.15
CA SER A 60 22.01 18.43 7.41
C SER A 60 21.05 18.58 6.22
N GLN A 61 21.58 18.67 5.00
CA GLN A 61 20.77 18.77 3.78
C GLN A 61 19.94 17.50 3.54
N ILE A 62 20.56 16.32 3.70
CA ILE A 62 19.85 15.04 3.55
C ILE A 62 18.72 14.92 4.58
N LEU A 63 18.95 15.32 5.84
CA LEU A 63 17.90 15.32 6.87
C LEU A 63 16.72 16.23 6.50
N ILE A 64 17.01 17.46 6.05
CA ILE A 64 15.97 18.42 5.65
C ILE A 64 15.16 17.89 4.46
N LEU A 65 15.84 17.39 3.41
CA LEU A 65 15.17 16.83 2.24
C LEU A 65 14.36 15.59 2.57
N GLY A 66 14.89 14.69 3.41
CA GLY A 66 14.18 13.51 3.88
C GLY A 66 12.90 13.89 4.64
N LEU A 67 12.97 14.91 5.50
CA LEU A 67 11.82 15.39 6.27
C LEU A 67 10.77 16.09 5.39
N LEU A 68 11.21 16.86 4.39
CA LEU A 68 10.34 17.48 3.39
C LEU A 68 9.60 16.39 2.61
N LEU A 69 10.33 15.41 2.08
CA LEU A 69 9.77 14.31 1.31
C LEU A 69 8.81 13.46 2.14
N SER A 70 9.16 13.14 3.39
CA SER A 70 8.29 12.41 4.31
C SER A 70 7.00 13.18 4.62
N THR A 71 7.09 14.50 4.82
CA THR A 71 5.92 15.36 5.06
C THR A 71 5.00 15.40 3.85
N THR A 72 5.55 15.57 2.64
CA THR A 72 4.78 15.55 1.39
C THR A 72 4.07 14.21 1.20
N ALA A 73 4.79 13.10 1.41
CA ALA A 73 4.19 11.76 1.32
C ALA A 73 3.07 11.55 2.34
N LEU A 74 3.25 12.03 3.57
CA LEU A 74 2.22 11.97 4.61
C LEU A 74 0.98 12.75 4.21
N ILE A 75 1.13 13.97 3.69
CA ILE A 75 -0.01 14.80 3.23
C ILE A 75 -0.78 14.10 2.12
N ILE A 76 -0.08 13.57 1.12
CA ILE A 76 -0.70 12.85 -0.01
C ILE A 76 -1.44 11.61 0.51
N ASN A 77 -0.82 10.84 1.41
CA ASN A 77 -1.44 9.65 2.01
C ASN A 77 -2.68 9.99 2.84
N ILE A 78 -2.66 11.08 3.60
CA ILE A 78 -3.85 11.56 4.34
C ILE A 78 -4.95 11.96 3.36
N LEU A 79 -4.61 12.70 2.30
CA LEU A 79 -5.57 13.10 1.28
C LEU A 79 -6.22 11.89 0.60
N PHE A 80 -5.40 10.90 0.21
CA PHE A 80 -5.88 9.61 -0.29
C PHE A 80 -6.77 8.93 0.74
N SER A 81 -6.32 8.79 1.99
CA SER A 81 -7.11 8.16 3.04
C SER A 81 -8.48 8.81 3.21
N LEU A 82 -8.59 10.14 3.17
CA LEU A 82 -9.86 10.86 3.25
C LEU A 82 -10.75 10.60 2.03
N VAL A 83 -10.20 10.65 0.83
CA VAL A 83 -10.93 10.38 -0.42
C VAL A 83 -11.46 8.95 -0.44
N PHE A 84 -10.60 7.98 -0.14
CA PHE A 84 -10.94 6.56 -0.14
C PHE A 84 -11.84 6.16 1.03
N SER A 85 -11.73 6.80 2.19
CA SER A 85 -12.65 6.56 3.32
C SER A 85 -14.07 7.01 2.96
N LYS A 86 -14.21 8.17 2.30
CA LYS A 86 -15.50 8.68 1.85
C LYS A 86 -16.08 7.84 0.70
N LEU A 87 -15.23 7.43 -0.23
CA LEU A 87 -15.61 6.53 -1.33
C LEU A 87 -16.02 5.15 -0.81
N GLY A 88 -15.30 4.58 0.15
CA GLY A 88 -15.61 3.30 0.79
C GLY A 88 -16.95 3.33 1.54
N SER A 89 -17.23 4.41 2.29
CA SER A 89 -18.52 4.60 2.96
C SER A 89 -19.68 4.72 1.95
N PHE A 90 -19.48 5.47 0.87
CA PHE A 90 -20.48 5.62 -0.20
C PHE A 90 -20.74 4.32 -0.98
N ILE A 91 -19.68 3.51 -1.21
CA ILE A 91 -19.77 2.22 -1.90
C ILE A 91 -20.43 1.16 -1.02
N ASN A 92 -20.06 1.07 0.27
CA ASN A 92 -20.65 0.12 1.21
C ASN A 92 -22.15 0.34 1.42
N GLY A 93 -22.63 1.58 1.27
CA GLY A 93 -24.04 1.91 1.46
C GLY A 93 -24.96 1.50 0.30
N LYS A 94 -24.44 1.19 -0.90
CA LYS A 94 -25.31 1.07 -2.09
C LYS A 94 -25.09 -0.12 -3.01
N LEU A 95 -23.96 -0.83 -3.05
CA LEU A 95 -23.83 -1.97 -3.97
C LEU A 95 -22.78 -2.99 -3.48
N SER A 96 -23.06 -4.28 -3.73
CA SER A 96 -22.10 -5.40 -3.69
C SER A 96 -21.02 -5.24 -4.79
N LEU A 97 -20.29 -4.13 -4.75
CA LEU A 97 -19.26 -3.73 -5.70
C LEU A 97 -17.94 -4.41 -5.38
N GLY A 98 -17.68 -4.73 -4.10
CA GLY A 98 -16.50 -5.49 -3.68
C GLY A 98 -16.33 -6.79 -4.48
N ARG A 99 -17.43 -7.54 -4.66
CA ARG A 99 -17.41 -8.80 -5.43
C ARG A 99 -17.05 -8.61 -6.91
N HIS A 100 -17.43 -7.48 -7.51
CA HIS A 100 -17.08 -7.17 -8.90
C HIS A 100 -15.61 -6.76 -9.02
N ILE A 101 -15.12 -5.97 -8.07
CA ILE A 101 -13.71 -5.57 -8.01
C ILE A 101 -12.81 -6.79 -7.79
N ASP A 102 -13.19 -7.70 -6.89
CA ASP A 102 -12.46 -8.95 -6.63
C ASP A 102 -12.44 -9.86 -7.86
N GLY A 103 -13.56 -9.95 -8.58
CA GLY A 103 -13.64 -10.70 -9.84
C GLY A 103 -12.72 -10.13 -10.92
N ILE A 104 -12.70 -8.80 -11.09
CA ILE A 104 -11.82 -8.12 -12.04
C ILE A 104 -10.35 -8.32 -11.65
N LEU A 105 -10.01 -8.14 -10.38
CA LEU A 105 -8.65 -8.36 -9.87
C LEU A 105 -8.19 -9.80 -10.11
N GLY A 106 -9.05 -10.79 -9.83
CA GLY A 106 -8.78 -12.19 -10.12
C GLY A 106 -8.50 -12.43 -11.60
N LEU A 107 -9.30 -11.86 -12.49
CA LEU A 107 -9.13 -11.99 -13.94
C LEU A 107 -7.83 -11.32 -14.42
N VAL A 108 -7.52 -10.12 -13.91
CA VAL A 108 -6.26 -9.42 -14.19
C VAL A 108 -5.06 -10.24 -13.73
N PHE A 109 -5.08 -10.79 -12.51
CA PHE A 109 -3.99 -11.64 -12.02
C PHE A 109 -3.84 -12.93 -12.83
N LEU A 110 -4.94 -13.55 -13.26
CA LEU A 110 -4.90 -14.73 -14.12
C LEU A 110 -4.30 -14.39 -15.49
N GLY A 111 -4.66 -13.24 -16.06
CA GLY A 111 -4.05 -12.69 -17.27
C GLY A 111 -2.56 -12.39 -17.11
N LEU A 112 -2.16 -11.80 -15.98
CA LEU A 112 -0.75 -11.54 -15.68
C LEU A 112 0.05 -12.83 -15.44
N ALA A 113 -0.52 -13.81 -14.74
CA ALA A 113 0.11 -15.10 -14.47
C ALA A 113 0.31 -15.91 -15.76
N THR A 114 -0.70 -15.95 -16.63
CA THR A 114 -0.59 -16.57 -17.95
C THR A 114 0.43 -15.87 -18.83
N ARG A 115 0.46 -14.53 -18.85
CA ARG A 115 1.51 -13.76 -19.52
C ARG A 115 2.90 -14.07 -18.96
N LEU A 116 3.05 -14.18 -17.64
CA LEU A 116 4.33 -14.47 -17.01
C LEU A 116 4.80 -15.89 -17.32
N ALA A 117 3.90 -16.87 -17.30
CA ALA A 117 4.21 -18.27 -17.64
C ALA A 117 4.56 -18.47 -19.12
N THR A 118 4.04 -17.62 -20.00
CA THR A 118 4.32 -17.66 -21.45
C THR A 118 5.44 -16.71 -21.87
N SER A 119 5.80 -15.74 -21.02
CA SER A 119 6.99 -14.92 -21.18
C SER A 119 8.22 -15.78 -20.87
N LYS A 120 8.92 -16.21 -21.92
CA LYS A 120 10.27 -16.78 -21.80
C LYS A 120 11.27 -15.77 -21.26
#